data_AF-A0A7C1BGF0-F1
#
_entry.id   AF-A0A7C1BGF0-F1
#
_cell.length_a   1.000
_cell.length_b   1.000
_cell.length_c   1.000
_cell.angle_alpha   90.00
_cell.angle_beta   90.00
_cell.angle_gamma   90.00
#
_symmetry.space_group_name_H-M   'P 1'
#
loop_
_entity.id
_entity.type
_entity.pdbx_description
1 polymer ?
#
loop_
_entity_poly.entity_id
_entity_poly.type
_entity_poly.pdbx_seq_one_letter_code
_entity_poly.pdbx_strand_id
1 'polypeptide(L)'
;MELKIKVIGNLREDLSDFFKKNAETLTEPTEISIVLTDDLKNVVGEKRFILVEGNKAKFIENGRTLLNLDVGTEVGKEILWVFVILRSLGRRFDESFIERRFARKLVSGLLQSLVVMMEVEDEEGKSHSQRVTDLAMELGKELGYDENELEILREGAMLHDVGKIGIEQLMLYTPTRLRILEDMPQDHTIVGTIFLGSLRLMDDLIPMVRSHHERWDGTGYPDGLKGEEIPEMARVIAICDWFDNAVNFVSSEFSGEIFSVDEALNYIDKERGKSFDPRIASVFTSMMRKRMNDGVSRE
;
A
#
# COMPACT_ATOMS: atom_id res chain seq x y z
N MET A 1 -24.94 4.66 -18.76
CA MET A 1 -24.75 3.87 -20.00
C MET A 1 -23.50 3.05 -19.80
N GLU A 2 -23.67 1.76 -19.59
CA GLU A 2 -22.72 0.79 -18.99
C GLU A 2 -21.58 0.40 -19.95
N LEU A 3 -20.37 0.09 -19.44
CA LEU A 3 -19.34 -0.56 -20.26
C LEU A 3 -19.90 -1.89 -20.76
N LYS A 4 -20.10 -2.02 -22.07
CA LYS A 4 -20.66 -3.24 -22.64
C LYS A 4 -19.55 -4.16 -23.09
N ILE A 5 -19.26 -5.17 -22.27
CA ILE A 5 -18.37 -6.26 -22.68
C ILE A 5 -19.21 -7.32 -23.36
N LYS A 6 -18.92 -7.56 -24.63
CA LYS A 6 -19.56 -8.61 -25.40
C LYS A 6 -18.59 -9.76 -25.57
N VAL A 7 -18.82 -10.82 -24.82
CA VAL A 7 -18.06 -12.08 -24.96
C VAL A 7 -18.71 -12.88 -26.09
N ILE A 8 -17.97 -13.16 -27.17
CA ILE A 8 -18.46 -13.89 -28.36
C ILE A 8 -17.46 -14.99 -28.74
N GLY A 9 -17.91 -16.23 -28.82
CA GLY A 9 -17.08 -17.37 -29.23
C GLY A 9 -16.89 -18.39 -28.11
N ASN A 10 -16.00 -19.36 -28.32
CA ASN A 10 -15.77 -20.45 -27.37
C ASN A 10 -14.54 -20.16 -26.50
N LEU A 11 -14.67 -19.11 -25.68
CA LEU A 11 -13.61 -18.64 -24.80
C LEU A 11 -13.50 -19.51 -23.55
N ARG A 12 -12.32 -19.49 -22.92
CA ARG A 12 -12.15 -20.07 -21.58
C ARG A 12 -13.14 -19.45 -20.60
N GLU A 13 -13.77 -20.29 -19.79
CA GLU A 13 -14.79 -19.89 -18.83
C GLU A 13 -14.23 -18.93 -17.78
N ASP A 14 -13.03 -19.21 -17.27
CA ASP A 14 -12.37 -18.38 -16.25
C ASP A 14 -12.09 -16.94 -16.72
N LEU A 15 -11.72 -16.76 -17.99
CA LEU A 15 -11.51 -15.44 -18.58
C LEU A 15 -12.84 -14.73 -18.81
N SER A 16 -13.84 -15.46 -19.31
CA SER A 16 -15.17 -14.92 -19.58
C SER A 16 -15.85 -14.41 -18.30
N ASP A 17 -15.77 -15.20 -17.23
CA ASP A 17 -16.36 -14.86 -15.93
C ASP A 17 -15.61 -13.73 -15.24
N PHE A 18 -14.28 -13.72 -15.34
CA PHE A 18 -13.45 -12.62 -14.84
C PHE A 18 -13.86 -11.28 -15.47
N PHE A 19 -14.04 -11.23 -16.79
CA PHE A 19 -14.45 -10.00 -17.48
C PHE A 19 -15.88 -9.58 -17.15
N LYS A 20 -16.83 -10.52 -17.04
CA LYS A 20 -18.21 -10.20 -16.64
C LYS A 20 -18.28 -9.64 -15.22
N LYS A 21 -17.68 -10.34 -14.26
CA LYS A 21 -17.66 -9.94 -12.86
C LYS A 21 -17.06 -8.55 -12.67
N ASN A 22 -15.94 -8.28 -13.35
CA ASN A 22 -15.30 -6.97 -13.26
C ASN A 22 -16.03 -5.87 -14.05
N ALA A 23 -16.79 -6.19 -15.09
CA ALA A 23 -17.64 -5.20 -15.76
C ALA A 23 -18.77 -4.70 -14.84
N GLU A 24 -19.35 -5.59 -14.04
CA GLU A 24 -20.42 -5.26 -13.08
C GLU A 24 -19.95 -4.30 -11.96
N THR A 25 -18.65 -4.22 -11.67
CA THR A 25 -18.10 -3.31 -10.66
C THR A 25 -17.90 -1.88 -11.19
N LEU A 26 -18.04 -1.65 -12.49
CA LEU A 26 -17.92 -0.33 -13.09
C LEU A 26 -19.23 0.46 -12.92
N THR A 27 -19.21 1.43 -12.02
CA THR A 27 -20.39 2.26 -11.67
C THR A 27 -20.56 3.47 -12.57
N GLU A 28 -19.60 3.79 -13.44
CA GLU A 28 -19.61 4.99 -14.27
C GLU A 28 -20.02 4.74 -15.73
N PRO A 29 -20.72 5.71 -16.35
CA PRO A 29 -21.22 5.55 -17.71
C PRO A 29 -20.11 5.64 -18.77
N THR A 30 -19.80 4.53 -19.43
CA THR A 30 -18.87 4.43 -20.56
C THR A 30 -19.59 3.97 -21.83
N GLU A 31 -19.49 4.73 -22.92
CA GLU A 31 -20.14 4.40 -24.20
C GLU A 31 -19.34 3.37 -25.04
N ILE A 32 -18.52 2.53 -24.41
CA ILE A 32 -17.55 1.71 -25.13
C ILE A 32 -17.97 0.24 -25.10
N SER A 33 -18.02 -0.36 -26.28
CA SER A 33 -18.26 -1.78 -26.48
C SER A 33 -16.94 -2.46 -26.85
N ILE A 34 -16.52 -3.44 -26.07
CA ILE A 34 -15.35 -4.29 -26.39
C ILE A 34 -15.83 -5.71 -26.60
N VAL A 35 -15.42 -6.28 -27.73
CA VAL A 35 -15.67 -7.68 -28.06
C VAL A 35 -14.48 -8.53 -27.63
N LEU A 36 -14.71 -9.51 -26.76
CA LEU A 36 -13.76 -10.60 -26.50
C LEU A 36 -14.12 -11.77 -27.41
N THR A 37 -13.17 -12.27 -28.19
CA THR A 37 -13.40 -13.42 -29.09
C THR A 37 -12.16 -14.27 -29.34
N ASP A 38 -12.37 -15.51 -29.75
CA ASP A 38 -11.37 -16.46 -30.23
C ASP A 38 -11.29 -16.55 -31.78
N ASP A 39 -12.23 -15.92 -32.50
CA ASP A 39 -12.27 -15.92 -33.97
C ASP A 39 -12.40 -14.50 -34.52
N LEU A 40 -11.46 -14.11 -35.38
CA LEU A 40 -11.44 -12.82 -36.08
C LEU A 40 -12.71 -12.54 -36.89
N LYS A 41 -13.45 -13.57 -37.31
CA LYS A 41 -14.73 -13.39 -38.01
C LYS A 41 -15.80 -12.69 -37.17
N ASN A 42 -15.71 -12.78 -35.84
CA ASN A 42 -16.69 -12.20 -34.92
C ASN A 42 -16.52 -10.69 -34.71
N VAL A 43 -15.42 -10.12 -35.22
CA VAL A 43 -15.01 -8.72 -34.98
C VAL A 43 -14.83 -7.94 -36.29
N VAL A 44 -15.41 -8.44 -37.38
CA VAL A 44 -15.39 -7.74 -38.68
C VAL A 44 -16.13 -6.40 -38.55
N GLY A 45 -15.41 -5.30 -38.76
CA GLY A 45 -15.94 -3.94 -38.63
C GLY A 45 -15.78 -3.33 -37.24
N GLU A 46 -15.35 -4.11 -36.24
CA GLU A 46 -15.05 -3.60 -34.90
C GLU A 46 -13.72 -2.84 -34.89
N LYS A 47 -13.72 -1.64 -34.30
CA LYS A 47 -12.50 -0.84 -34.15
C LYS A 47 -11.62 -1.31 -33.00
N ARG A 48 -12.20 -1.96 -32.00
CA ARG A 48 -11.55 -2.40 -30.76
C ARG A 48 -12.06 -3.77 -30.35
N PHE A 49 -11.16 -4.71 -30.15
CA PHE A 49 -11.50 -6.06 -29.69
C PHE A 49 -10.30 -6.73 -29.04
N ILE A 50 -10.59 -7.80 -28.30
CA ILE A 50 -9.59 -8.71 -27.77
C ILE A 50 -9.72 -10.03 -28.50
N LEU A 51 -8.62 -10.46 -29.12
CA LEU A 51 -8.49 -11.78 -29.71
C LEU A 51 -7.76 -12.71 -28.74
N VAL A 52 -8.36 -13.83 -28.39
CA VAL A 52 -7.81 -14.84 -27.47
C VAL A 52 -7.41 -16.08 -28.25
N GLU A 53 -6.14 -16.46 -28.18
CA GLU A 53 -5.57 -17.63 -28.84
C GLU A 53 -4.89 -18.50 -27.78
N GLY A 54 -5.62 -19.51 -27.27
CA GLY A 54 -5.15 -20.34 -26.16
C GLY A 54 -4.99 -19.53 -24.87
N ASN A 55 -3.76 -19.43 -24.36
CA ASN A 55 -3.44 -18.62 -23.18
C ASN A 55 -3.03 -17.19 -23.53
N LYS A 56 -2.96 -16.80 -24.81
CA LYS A 56 -2.58 -15.44 -25.18
C LYS A 56 -3.79 -14.60 -25.50
N ALA A 57 -3.79 -13.36 -25.04
CA ALA A 57 -4.76 -12.36 -25.44
C ALA A 57 -4.06 -11.20 -26.14
N LYS A 58 -4.63 -10.76 -27.25
CA LYS A 58 -4.19 -9.60 -28.03
C LYS A 58 -5.26 -8.53 -27.99
N PHE A 59 -4.94 -7.37 -27.42
CA PHE A 59 -5.80 -6.20 -27.56
C PHE A 59 -5.48 -5.52 -28.90
N ILE A 60 -6.47 -5.40 -29.76
CA ILE A 60 -6.33 -4.85 -31.11
C ILE A 60 -7.22 -3.61 -31.24
N GLU A 61 -6.63 -2.51 -31.71
CA GLU A 61 -7.31 -1.25 -31.98
C GLU A 61 -6.91 -0.70 -33.35
N ASN A 62 -7.89 -0.38 -34.20
CA ASN A 62 -7.69 0.14 -35.56
C ASN A 62 -6.68 -0.71 -36.37
N GLY A 63 -6.77 -2.04 -36.24
CA GLY A 63 -5.91 -3.01 -36.93
C GLY A 63 -4.49 -3.14 -36.35
N ARG A 64 -4.17 -2.49 -35.23
CA ARG A 64 -2.87 -2.61 -34.55
C ARG A 64 -3.01 -3.37 -33.25
N THR A 65 -2.14 -4.34 -33.03
CA THR A 65 -1.98 -4.98 -31.72
C THR A 65 -1.28 -4.02 -30.78
N LEU A 66 -1.95 -3.63 -29.70
CA LEU A 66 -1.43 -2.70 -28.70
C LEU A 66 -0.90 -3.41 -27.45
N LEU A 67 -1.46 -4.59 -27.15
CA LEU A 67 -1.03 -5.42 -26.04
C LEU A 67 -1.09 -6.88 -26.48
N ASN A 68 -0.11 -7.68 -26.07
CA ASN A 68 -0.07 -9.12 -26.27
C ASN A 68 0.55 -9.76 -25.03
N LEU A 69 -0.24 -10.49 -24.26
CA LEU A 69 0.18 -11.06 -22.99
C LEU A 69 -0.42 -12.45 -22.77
N ASP A 70 0.19 -13.19 -21.85
CA ASP A 70 -0.35 -14.44 -21.34
C ASP A 70 -1.45 -14.13 -20.31
N VAL A 71 -2.66 -14.63 -20.55
CA VAL A 71 -3.84 -14.54 -19.68
C VAL A 71 -4.21 -15.89 -19.06
N GLY A 72 -3.28 -16.86 -19.09
CA GLY A 72 -3.39 -18.10 -18.35
C GLY A 72 -3.15 -17.94 -16.85
N THR A 73 -2.61 -16.79 -16.43
CA THR A 73 -2.38 -16.43 -15.02
C THR A 73 -3.37 -15.35 -14.57
N GLU A 74 -3.66 -15.29 -13.27
CA GLU A 74 -4.50 -14.22 -12.69
C GLU A 74 -3.92 -12.83 -12.97
N VAL A 75 -2.61 -12.66 -12.79
CA VAL A 75 -1.91 -11.40 -13.08
C VAL A 75 -2.08 -10.98 -14.55
N GLY A 76 -2.01 -11.93 -15.47
CA GLY A 76 -2.25 -11.66 -16.89
C GLY A 76 -3.66 -11.15 -17.18
N LYS A 77 -4.67 -11.74 -16.54
CA LYS A 77 -6.08 -11.32 -16.64
C LYS A 77 -6.28 -9.91 -16.09
N GLU A 78 -5.70 -9.61 -14.93
CA GLU A 78 -5.73 -8.26 -14.33
C GLU A 78 -5.08 -7.22 -15.23
N ILE A 79 -3.87 -7.46 -15.74
CA ILE A 79 -3.18 -6.51 -16.63
C ILE A 79 -4.00 -6.23 -17.89
N LEU A 80 -4.61 -7.26 -18.49
CA LEU A 80 -5.47 -7.08 -19.66
C LEU A 80 -6.70 -6.24 -19.32
N TRP A 81 -7.33 -6.52 -18.19
CA TRP A 81 -8.52 -5.80 -17.74
C TRP A 81 -8.26 -4.32 -17.48
N VAL A 82 -7.15 -4.04 -16.81
CA VAL A 82 -6.65 -2.69 -16.62
C VAL A 82 -6.45 -1.97 -17.95
N PHE A 83 -5.80 -2.64 -18.90
CA PHE A 83 -5.56 -2.07 -20.22
C PHE A 83 -6.87 -1.77 -20.97
N VAL A 84 -7.86 -2.65 -20.83
CA VAL A 84 -9.21 -2.48 -21.36
C VAL A 84 -9.89 -1.25 -20.77
N ILE A 85 -9.84 -1.06 -19.45
CA ILE A 85 -10.41 0.12 -18.79
C ILE A 85 -9.75 1.39 -19.29
N LEU A 86 -8.41 1.46 -19.29
CA LEU A 86 -7.64 2.63 -19.73
C LEU A 86 -8.00 3.04 -21.16
N ARG A 87 -8.14 2.06 -22.06
CA ARG A 87 -8.52 2.31 -23.47
C ARG A 87 -10.01 2.64 -23.64
N SER A 88 -10.86 2.19 -22.72
CA SER A 88 -12.30 2.39 -22.76
C SER A 88 -12.76 3.74 -22.23
N LEU A 89 -11.93 4.45 -21.47
CA LEU A 89 -12.31 5.75 -20.90
C LEU A 89 -12.10 6.92 -21.88
N GLY A 90 -11.03 6.92 -22.67
CA GLY A 90 -10.78 7.95 -23.71
C GLY A 90 -10.78 9.42 -23.24
N ARG A 91 -10.57 10.34 -24.19
CA ARG A 91 -10.31 11.80 -24.02
C ARG A 91 -11.44 12.68 -23.46
N ARG A 92 -12.45 12.11 -22.81
CA ARG A 92 -13.68 12.84 -22.43
C ARG A 92 -13.94 13.02 -20.94
N PHE A 93 -13.09 12.45 -20.10
CA PHE A 93 -13.06 12.69 -18.66
C PHE A 93 -11.65 13.18 -18.33
N ASP A 94 -11.40 13.87 -17.22
CA ASP A 94 -10.07 14.39 -16.90
C ASP A 94 -9.07 13.21 -16.79
N GLU A 95 -8.47 12.85 -17.93
CA GLU A 95 -7.68 11.63 -18.17
C GLU A 95 -6.56 11.53 -17.14
N SER A 96 -6.08 12.67 -16.66
CA SER A 96 -5.03 12.77 -15.66
C SER A 96 -5.43 12.22 -14.28
N PHE A 97 -6.69 12.35 -13.86
CA PHE A 97 -7.09 12.10 -12.47
C PHE A 97 -7.43 10.63 -12.20
N ILE A 98 -8.19 9.99 -13.10
CA ILE A 98 -8.53 8.57 -12.99
C ILE A 98 -7.30 7.71 -13.28
N GLU A 99 -6.50 8.05 -14.30
CA GLU A 99 -5.23 7.37 -14.55
C GLU A 99 -4.29 7.49 -13.35
N ARG A 100 -4.22 8.66 -12.70
CA ARG A 100 -3.40 8.83 -11.48
C ARG A 100 -3.91 8.01 -10.31
N ARG A 101 -5.21 8.04 -9.99
CA ARG A 101 -5.75 7.25 -8.87
C ARG A 101 -5.58 5.76 -9.11
N PHE A 102 -5.86 5.31 -10.33
CA PHE A 102 -5.72 3.91 -10.71
C PHE A 102 -4.25 3.47 -10.72
N ALA A 103 -3.35 4.25 -11.34
CA ALA A 103 -1.91 3.98 -11.31
C ALA A 103 -1.36 4.00 -9.88
N ARG A 104 -1.82 4.91 -9.03
CA ARG A 104 -1.48 4.92 -7.60
C ARG A 104 -1.90 3.63 -6.92
N LYS A 105 -3.14 3.19 -7.08
CA LYS A 105 -3.58 1.93 -6.47
C LYS A 105 -2.74 0.73 -6.93
N LEU A 106 -2.40 0.64 -8.21
CA LEU A 106 -1.53 -0.43 -8.71
C LEU A 106 -0.11 -0.36 -8.16
N VAL A 107 0.53 0.82 -8.24
CA VAL A 107 1.89 1.02 -7.78
C VAL A 107 1.97 0.79 -6.27
N SER A 108 1.05 1.39 -5.52
CA SER A 108 0.91 1.20 -4.08
C SER A 108 0.72 -0.27 -3.71
N GLY A 109 -0.25 -0.97 -4.31
CA GLY A 109 -0.47 -2.39 -4.04
C GLY A 109 0.75 -3.26 -4.32
N LEU A 110 1.50 -2.98 -5.40
CA LEU A 110 2.76 -3.67 -5.70
C LEU A 110 3.83 -3.39 -4.64
N LEU A 111 4.02 -2.13 -4.25
CA LEU A 111 5.00 -1.75 -3.22
C LEU A 111 4.67 -2.38 -1.87
N GLN A 112 3.40 -2.32 -1.46
CA GLN A 112 2.93 -2.96 -0.22
C GLN A 112 3.18 -4.47 -0.25
N SER A 113 2.93 -5.13 -1.39
CA SER A 113 3.22 -6.56 -1.54
C SER A 113 4.70 -6.88 -1.41
N LEU A 114 5.58 -6.01 -1.93
CA LEU A 114 7.04 -6.16 -1.78
C LEU A 114 7.48 -5.93 -0.34
N VAL A 115 6.94 -4.91 0.35
CA VAL A 115 7.20 -4.67 1.78
C VAL A 115 6.82 -5.90 2.61
N VAL A 116 5.58 -6.39 2.46
CA VAL A 116 5.09 -7.58 3.16
C VAL A 116 5.97 -8.79 2.89
N MET A 117 6.45 -8.98 1.66
CA MET A 117 7.29 -10.13 1.28
C MET A 117 8.69 -10.12 1.92
N MET A 118 9.20 -8.95 2.33
CA MET A 118 10.50 -8.85 3.00
C MET A 118 10.39 -8.98 4.52
N GLU A 119 9.23 -8.64 5.09
CA GLU A 119 8.99 -8.71 6.52
C GLU A 119 8.71 -10.14 7.00
N VAL A 120 9.06 -10.42 8.24
CA VAL A 120 8.70 -11.69 8.90
C VAL A 120 7.29 -11.59 9.44
N GLU A 121 6.47 -12.59 9.14
CA GLU A 121 5.10 -12.71 9.65
C GLU A 121 5.08 -13.19 11.10
N ASP A 122 4.08 -12.76 11.88
CA ASP A 122 3.79 -13.31 13.20
C ASP A 122 3.02 -14.64 13.14
N GLU A 123 2.61 -15.17 14.29
CA GLU A 123 1.82 -16.41 14.38
C GLU A 123 0.44 -16.30 13.70
N GLU A 124 -0.10 -15.09 13.54
CA GLU A 124 -1.37 -14.82 12.86
C GLU A 124 -1.19 -14.60 11.34
N GLY A 125 0.03 -14.65 10.83
CA GLY A 125 0.35 -14.46 9.42
C GLY A 125 0.35 -13.00 8.98
N LYS A 126 0.49 -12.05 9.92
CA LYS A 126 0.58 -10.62 9.60
C LYS A 126 2.02 -10.14 9.60
N SER A 127 2.35 -9.31 8.62
CA SER A 127 3.61 -8.58 8.57
C SER A 127 3.62 -7.42 9.57
N HIS A 128 4.80 -6.89 9.86
CA HIS A 128 4.97 -5.70 10.70
C HIS A 128 4.19 -4.49 10.19
N SER A 129 4.38 -4.13 8.92
CA SER A 129 3.67 -3.03 8.29
C SER A 129 2.14 -3.21 8.34
N GLN A 130 1.63 -4.45 8.27
CA GLN A 130 0.20 -4.72 8.42
C GLN A 130 -0.30 -4.48 9.85
N ARG A 131 0.42 -4.95 10.88
CA ARG A 131 0.05 -4.69 12.29
C ARG A 131 0.12 -3.21 12.64
N VAL A 132 1.17 -2.51 12.21
CA VAL A 132 1.31 -1.06 12.39
C VAL A 132 0.16 -0.33 11.72
N THR A 133 -0.24 -0.75 10.51
CA THR A 133 -1.38 -0.17 9.80
C THR A 133 -2.69 -0.39 10.55
N ASP A 134 -2.95 -1.60 11.06
CA ASP A 134 -4.16 -1.87 11.84
C ASP A 134 -4.25 -0.97 13.09
N LEU A 135 -3.14 -0.85 13.84
CA LEU A 135 -3.06 0.03 15.00
C LEU A 135 -3.24 1.51 14.63
N ALA A 136 -2.60 1.97 13.56
CA ALA A 136 -2.70 3.36 13.10
C ALA A 136 -4.13 3.69 12.66
N MET A 137 -4.81 2.76 11.99
CA MET A 137 -6.20 2.93 11.56
C MET A 137 -7.18 2.97 12.73
N GLU A 138 -6.97 2.16 13.78
CA GLU A 138 -7.74 2.25 15.01
C GLU A 138 -7.50 3.59 15.72
N LEU A 139 -6.24 3.98 15.88
CA LEU A 139 -5.85 5.24 16.52
C LEU A 139 -6.36 6.46 15.75
N GLY A 140 -6.27 6.48 14.42
CA GLY A 140 -6.79 7.56 13.58
C GLY A 140 -8.29 7.77 13.74
N LYS A 141 -9.07 6.69 13.90
CA LYS A 141 -10.51 6.77 14.18
C LYS A 141 -10.78 7.39 15.56
N GLU A 142 -10.03 6.99 16.58
CA GLU A 142 -10.15 7.59 17.93
C GLU A 142 -9.71 9.07 17.95
N LEU A 143 -8.81 9.47 17.06
CA LEU A 143 -8.39 10.87 16.85
C LEU A 143 -9.39 11.69 16.02
N GLY A 144 -10.38 11.04 15.40
CA GLY A 144 -11.45 11.69 14.62
C GLY A 144 -11.14 11.93 13.16
N TYR A 145 -10.21 11.19 12.57
CA TYR A 145 -9.89 11.29 11.14
C TYR A 145 -11.07 10.89 10.26
N ASP A 146 -11.26 11.62 9.16
CA ASP A 146 -12.25 11.29 8.14
C ASP A 146 -11.79 10.13 7.23
N GLU A 147 -12.68 9.64 6.36
CA GLU A 147 -12.37 8.48 5.51
C GLU A 147 -11.20 8.74 4.54
N ASN A 148 -11.01 9.98 4.06
CA ASN A 148 -9.90 10.30 3.17
C ASN A 148 -8.58 10.36 3.95
N GLU A 149 -8.59 10.94 5.15
CA GLU A 149 -7.44 10.97 6.05
C GLU A 149 -7.03 9.55 6.46
N LEU A 150 -8.00 8.68 6.74
CA LEU A 150 -7.77 7.27 7.02
C LEU A 150 -7.24 6.50 5.80
N GLU A 151 -7.69 6.80 4.57
CA GLU A 151 -7.13 6.19 3.35
C GLU A 151 -5.64 6.55 3.17
N ILE A 152 -5.29 7.81 3.39
CA ILE A 152 -3.91 8.30 3.31
C ILE A 152 -3.06 7.69 4.43
N LEU A 153 -3.56 7.66 5.67
CA LEU A 153 -2.86 7.06 6.81
C LEU A 153 -2.60 5.57 6.59
N ARG A 154 -3.59 4.84 6.06
CA ARG A 154 -3.43 3.41 5.73
C ARG A 154 -2.28 3.19 4.76
N GLU A 155 -2.24 4.00 3.71
CA GLU A 155 -1.21 3.87 2.68
C GLU A 155 0.18 4.28 3.19
N GLY A 156 0.25 5.36 3.97
CA GLY A 156 1.46 5.82 4.62
C GLY A 156 2.01 4.82 5.63
N ALA A 157 1.15 4.22 6.46
CA ALA A 157 1.53 3.20 7.43
C ALA A 157 2.01 1.90 6.76
N MET A 158 1.35 1.44 5.69
CA MET A 158 1.79 0.25 4.94
C MET A 158 3.14 0.45 4.22
N LEU A 159 3.55 1.70 3.97
CA LEU A 159 4.75 2.05 3.21
C LEU A 159 5.80 2.80 4.04
N HIS A 160 5.62 2.92 5.36
CA HIS A 160 6.53 3.67 6.23
C HIS A 160 7.98 3.18 6.11
N ASP A 161 8.13 1.87 5.95
CA ASP A 161 9.41 1.16 5.83
C ASP A 161 9.83 0.83 4.39
N VAL A 162 9.18 1.40 3.37
CA VAL A 162 9.47 1.08 1.95
C VAL A 162 10.94 1.29 1.55
N GLY A 163 11.66 2.16 2.27
CA GLY A 163 13.09 2.38 2.08
C GLY A 163 13.96 1.16 2.37
N LYS A 164 13.49 0.21 3.20
CA LYS A 164 14.20 -1.04 3.50
C LYS A 164 14.41 -1.89 2.23
N ILE A 165 13.51 -1.80 1.24
CA ILE A 165 13.67 -2.46 -0.09
C ILE A 165 15.01 -2.07 -0.73
N GLY A 166 15.34 -0.78 -0.70
CA GLY A 166 16.57 -0.27 -1.30
C GLY A 166 17.82 -0.63 -0.49
N ILE A 167 17.69 -0.73 0.83
CA ILE A 167 18.79 -1.08 1.74
C ILE A 167 19.17 -2.56 1.60
N GLU A 168 18.20 -3.46 1.60
CA GLU A 168 18.46 -4.90 1.48
C GLU A 168 19.20 -5.25 0.18
N GLN A 169 18.85 -4.58 -0.92
CA GLN A 169 19.60 -4.74 -2.18
C GLN A 169 21.06 -4.29 -2.05
N LEU A 170 21.35 -3.21 -1.33
CA LEU A 170 22.72 -2.76 -1.10
C LEU A 170 23.52 -3.71 -0.21
N MET A 171 22.84 -4.45 0.70
CA MET A 171 23.44 -5.47 1.54
C MET A 171 23.88 -6.71 0.75
N LEU A 172 23.13 -7.11 -0.28
CA LEU A 172 23.45 -8.27 -1.14
C LEU A 172 24.80 -8.12 -1.87
N TYR A 173 25.24 -6.89 -2.16
CA TYR A 173 26.46 -6.63 -2.94
C TYR A 173 27.72 -6.42 -2.08
N THR A 174 27.62 -6.33 -0.74
CA THR A 174 28.82 -6.12 0.09
C THR A 174 28.63 -6.62 1.53
N PRO A 175 29.22 -7.78 1.91
CA PRO A 175 29.16 -8.28 3.30
C PRO A 175 29.74 -7.30 4.34
N THR A 176 30.63 -6.39 3.91
CA THR A 176 31.30 -5.42 4.77
C THR A 176 30.48 -4.15 5.05
N ARG A 177 29.33 -3.96 4.37
CA ARG A 177 28.41 -2.82 4.59
C ARG A 177 27.41 -3.03 5.72
N LEU A 178 27.29 -4.27 6.24
CA LEU A 178 26.46 -4.61 7.40
C LEU A 178 26.63 -3.57 8.51
N ARG A 179 27.88 -3.27 8.87
CA ARG A 179 28.21 -2.38 9.98
C ARG A 179 27.93 -0.89 9.74
N ILE A 180 27.76 -0.42 8.50
CA ILE A 180 27.55 1.02 8.23
C ILE A 180 26.06 1.36 8.17
N LEU A 181 25.24 0.44 7.64
CA LEU A 181 23.78 0.60 7.56
C LEU A 181 23.07 0.23 8.88
N GLU A 182 23.59 -0.76 9.63
CA GLU A 182 23.15 -1.01 11.02
C GLU A 182 23.44 0.20 11.94
N ASP A 183 24.50 0.95 11.66
CA ASP A 183 24.90 2.17 12.41
C ASP A 183 24.14 3.44 11.94
N MET A 184 23.29 3.37 10.89
CA MET A 184 22.52 4.51 10.36
C MET A 184 21.05 4.12 10.10
N PRO A 185 20.26 3.79 11.13
CA PRO A 185 18.83 3.44 10.99
C PRO A 185 18.01 4.52 10.27
N GLN A 186 18.46 5.78 10.27
CA GLN A 186 17.89 6.86 9.47
C GLN A 186 17.90 6.62 7.94
N ASP A 187 18.74 5.72 7.43
CA ASP A 187 18.93 5.55 6.00
C ASP A 187 17.65 5.09 5.29
N HIS A 188 16.78 4.28 5.92
CA HIS A 188 15.56 3.82 5.25
C HIS A 188 14.55 4.96 5.09
N THR A 189 14.46 5.90 6.04
CA THR A 189 13.60 7.08 5.91
C THR A 189 14.04 7.95 4.73
N ILE A 190 15.36 8.09 4.53
CA ILE A 190 15.95 8.87 3.44
C ILE A 190 15.79 8.13 2.11
N VAL A 191 16.09 6.83 2.06
CA VAL A 191 15.93 5.99 0.87
C VAL A 191 14.46 5.92 0.46
N GLY A 192 13.54 5.75 1.42
CA GLY A 192 12.10 5.76 1.19
C GLY A 192 11.62 7.10 0.63
N THR A 193 12.14 8.23 1.16
CA THR A 193 11.89 9.57 0.60
C THR A 193 12.32 9.66 -0.87
N ILE A 194 13.53 9.22 -1.19
CA ILE A 194 14.07 9.27 -2.57
C ILE A 194 13.24 8.36 -3.49
N PHE A 195 12.90 7.16 -3.01
CA PHE A 195 12.16 6.17 -3.76
C PHE A 195 10.75 6.67 -4.10
N LEU A 196 9.99 7.12 -3.09
CA LEU A 196 8.67 7.69 -3.30
C LEU A 196 8.71 8.99 -4.11
N GLY A 197 9.71 9.86 -3.91
CA GLY A 197 9.87 11.08 -4.72
C GLY A 197 10.18 10.81 -6.19
N SER A 198 10.70 9.63 -6.54
CA SER A 198 10.81 9.20 -7.94
C SER A 198 9.45 8.85 -8.55
N LEU A 199 8.48 8.50 -7.69
CA LEU A 199 7.09 8.15 -8.01
C LEU A 199 6.17 9.32 -7.69
N ARG A 200 6.19 10.38 -8.52
CA ARG A 200 5.40 11.64 -8.36
C ARG A 200 3.92 11.49 -7.96
N LEU A 201 3.35 10.30 -8.13
CA LEU A 201 2.01 9.94 -7.72
C LEU A 201 1.86 9.62 -6.23
N MET A 202 2.95 9.65 -5.44
CA MET A 202 3.01 9.28 -4.01
C MET A 202 3.71 10.34 -3.13
N ASP A 203 3.92 11.56 -3.65
CA ASP A 203 4.68 12.62 -2.96
C ASP A 203 4.06 13.01 -1.60
N ASP A 204 2.75 12.87 -1.47
CA ASP A 204 1.97 13.11 -0.24
C ASP A 204 2.27 12.12 0.89
N LEU A 205 2.85 10.95 0.57
CA LEU A 205 3.25 9.96 1.58
C LEU A 205 4.64 10.25 2.17
N ILE A 206 5.46 11.02 1.45
CA ILE A 206 6.85 11.30 1.83
C ILE A 206 6.99 11.86 3.25
N PRO A 207 6.16 12.82 3.72
CA PRO A 207 6.30 13.34 5.08
C PRO A 207 6.11 12.27 6.15
N MET A 208 5.24 11.29 5.92
CA MET A 208 5.04 10.16 6.84
C MET A 208 6.24 9.24 6.84
N VAL A 209 6.68 8.79 5.66
CA VAL A 209 7.84 7.89 5.50
C VAL A 209 9.12 8.52 6.03
N ARG A 210 9.33 9.82 5.78
CA ARG A 210 10.55 10.51 6.20
C ARG A 210 10.61 10.69 7.71
N SER A 211 9.49 11.02 8.35
CA SER A 211 9.49 11.55 9.71
C SER A 211 8.91 10.61 10.77
N HIS A 212 8.59 9.35 10.43
CA HIS A 212 8.02 8.41 11.41
C HIS A 212 8.98 7.98 12.53
N HIS A 213 10.28 8.31 12.42
CA HIS A 213 11.26 8.15 13.50
C HIS A 213 11.68 9.47 14.16
N GLU A 214 10.99 10.58 13.82
CA GLU A 214 11.15 11.81 14.58
C GLU A 214 10.54 11.65 15.97
N ARG A 215 11.18 12.29 16.95
CA ARG A 215 10.76 12.24 18.36
C ARG A 215 10.26 13.60 18.77
N TRP A 216 9.20 13.64 19.57
CA TRP A 216 8.53 14.88 19.95
C TRP A 216 9.47 15.95 20.55
N ASP A 217 10.53 15.55 21.23
CA ASP A 217 11.55 16.44 21.83
C ASP A 217 12.62 16.97 20.86
N GLY A 218 12.66 16.47 19.62
CA GLY A 218 13.65 16.79 18.59
C GLY A 218 14.91 15.91 18.61
N THR A 219 14.91 14.80 19.35
CA THR A 219 16.05 13.86 19.41
C THR A 219 15.95 12.72 18.40
N GLY A 220 14.92 12.72 17.57
CA GLY A 220 14.72 11.73 16.50
C GLY A 220 15.53 12.05 15.24
N TYR A 221 15.20 11.34 14.17
CA TYR A 221 15.87 11.44 12.88
C TYR A 221 14.84 11.34 11.74
N PRO A 222 15.18 11.74 10.49
CA PRO A 222 16.48 12.22 10.01
C PRO A 222 16.73 13.73 10.15
N ASP A 223 15.70 14.53 10.42
CA ASP A 223 15.76 15.99 10.35
C ASP A 223 15.79 16.65 11.73
N GLY A 224 15.46 15.93 12.80
CA GLY A 224 15.44 16.44 14.18
C GLY A 224 14.28 17.39 14.43
N LEU A 225 13.14 17.13 13.78
CA LEU A 225 11.92 17.94 13.90
C LEU A 225 11.36 17.85 15.32
N LYS A 226 10.79 18.95 15.83
CA LYS A 226 10.27 19.01 17.19
C LYS A 226 8.79 19.33 17.26
N GLY A 227 8.08 18.60 18.12
CA GLY A 227 6.67 18.85 18.38
C GLY A 227 5.81 18.80 17.12
N GLU A 228 5.10 19.88 16.84
CA GLU A 228 4.19 20.00 15.69
C GLU A 228 4.90 20.22 14.35
N GLU A 229 6.23 20.41 14.34
CA GLU A 229 7.01 20.36 13.09
C GLU A 229 6.97 18.96 12.46
N ILE A 230 6.75 17.93 13.28
CA ILE A 230 6.57 16.55 12.84
C ILE A 230 5.15 16.42 12.24
N PRO A 231 5.00 15.94 11.00
CA PRO A 231 3.68 15.68 10.41
C PRO A 231 2.81 14.81 11.33
N GLU A 232 1.53 15.16 11.48
CA GLU A 232 0.66 14.48 12.45
C GLU A 232 0.53 12.98 12.20
N MET A 233 0.30 12.58 10.96
CA MET A 233 0.22 11.16 10.58
C MET A 233 1.57 10.43 10.80
N ALA A 234 2.71 11.13 10.71
CA ALA A 234 4.01 10.54 11.05
C ALA A 234 4.11 10.27 12.57
N ARG A 235 3.58 11.16 13.42
CA ARG A 235 3.49 10.95 14.87
C ARG A 235 2.57 9.79 15.25
N VAL A 236 1.48 9.58 14.50
CA VAL A 236 0.58 8.42 14.64
C VAL A 236 1.30 7.13 14.27
N ILE A 237 2.00 7.09 13.13
CA ILE A 237 2.77 5.91 12.71
C ILE A 237 3.89 5.63 13.71
N ALA A 238 4.62 6.65 14.16
CA ALA A 238 5.76 6.51 15.09
C ALA A 238 5.41 5.74 16.38
N ILE A 239 4.27 6.04 17.00
CA ILE A 239 3.85 5.35 18.23
C ILE A 239 3.37 3.93 17.95
N CYS A 240 2.71 3.69 16.82
CA CYS A 240 2.25 2.36 16.42
C CYS A 240 3.41 1.44 16.03
N ASP A 241 4.37 1.95 15.26
CA ASP A 241 5.62 1.29 14.88
C ASP A 241 6.45 0.94 16.12
N TRP A 242 6.69 1.90 17.00
CA TRP A 242 7.43 1.66 18.24
C TRP A 242 6.74 0.59 19.11
N PHE A 243 5.41 0.67 19.25
CA PHE A 243 4.66 -0.29 20.04
C PHE A 243 4.74 -1.71 19.45
N ASP A 244 4.57 -1.85 18.13
CA ASP A 244 4.65 -3.15 17.46
C ASP A 244 6.03 -3.78 17.65
N ASN A 245 7.09 -3.01 17.42
CA ASN A 245 8.46 -3.48 17.68
C ASN A 245 8.62 -3.87 19.16
N ALA A 246 8.23 -3.02 20.10
CA ALA A 246 8.40 -3.30 21.53
C ALA A 246 7.74 -4.62 22.01
N VAL A 247 6.60 -5.02 21.44
CA VAL A 247 5.80 -6.17 21.92
C VAL A 247 5.88 -7.40 21.01
N ASN A 248 6.30 -7.27 19.75
CA ASN A 248 6.31 -8.37 18.79
C ASN A 248 7.72 -8.70 18.23
N PHE A 249 8.64 -7.72 18.12
CA PHE A 249 9.90 -7.93 17.39
C PHE A 249 11.12 -7.24 18.03
N VAL A 250 12.24 -7.97 18.13
CA VAL A 250 13.53 -7.36 18.47
C VAL A 250 14.22 -6.95 17.18
N SER A 251 14.48 -5.65 17.00
CA SER A 251 15.12 -5.07 15.81
C SER A 251 16.38 -4.27 16.17
N SER A 252 17.07 -3.71 15.17
CA SER A 252 18.14 -2.73 15.41
C SER A 252 17.63 -1.46 16.10
N GLU A 253 16.38 -1.08 15.86
CA GLU A 253 15.74 0.07 16.52
C GLU A 253 15.32 -0.25 17.96
N PHE A 254 15.08 -1.53 18.28
CA PHE A 254 14.72 -2.01 19.60
C PHE A 254 15.49 -3.27 19.99
N SER A 255 16.66 -3.08 20.63
CA SER A 255 17.48 -4.17 21.15
C SER A 255 17.21 -4.40 22.65
N GLY A 256 16.30 -5.31 23.00
CA GLY A 256 15.92 -5.61 24.38
C GLY A 256 15.07 -6.87 24.53
N GLU A 257 14.63 -7.18 25.76
CA GLU A 257 13.58 -8.17 25.97
C GLU A 257 12.26 -7.64 25.41
N ILE A 258 11.42 -8.52 24.85
CA ILE A 258 10.09 -8.17 24.37
C ILE A 258 9.25 -7.69 25.55
N PHE A 259 8.64 -6.52 25.43
CA PHE A 259 7.80 -5.94 26.47
C PHE A 259 6.45 -6.66 26.50
N SER A 260 5.91 -6.89 27.70
CA SER A 260 4.48 -7.12 27.81
C SER A 260 3.71 -5.87 27.37
N VAL A 261 2.46 -6.04 26.94
CA VAL A 261 1.60 -4.91 26.54
C VAL A 261 1.54 -3.84 27.64
N ASP A 262 1.38 -4.23 28.91
CA ASP A 262 1.36 -3.28 30.03
C ASP A 262 2.68 -2.52 30.19
N GLU A 263 3.82 -3.17 30.00
CA GLU A 263 5.14 -2.51 30.04
C GLU A 263 5.28 -1.48 28.91
N ALA A 264 4.87 -1.85 27.69
CA ALA A 264 4.89 -0.95 26.53
C ALA A 264 4.00 0.28 26.74
N LEU A 265 2.77 0.09 27.23
CA LEU A 265 1.86 1.21 27.52
C LEU A 265 2.39 2.10 28.65
N ASN A 266 2.97 1.52 29.70
CA ASN A 266 3.59 2.28 30.78
C ASN A 266 4.84 3.06 30.32
N TYR A 267 5.59 2.53 29.35
CA TYR A 267 6.71 3.23 28.73
C TYR A 267 6.19 4.43 27.91
N ILE A 268 5.19 4.22 27.06
CA ILE A 268 4.55 5.30 26.28
C ILE A 268 4.04 6.42 27.19
N ASP A 269 3.36 6.08 28.28
CA ASP A 269 2.86 7.06 29.26
C ASP A 269 4.01 7.89 29.90
N LYS A 270 5.18 7.27 30.16
CA LYS A 270 6.38 7.93 30.70
C LYS A 270 7.10 8.81 29.69
N GLU A 271 7.07 8.43 28.42
CA GLU A 271 7.76 9.10 27.31
C GLU A 271 6.88 10.10 26.55
N ARG A 272 5.66 10.33 27.07
CA ARG A 272 4.74 11.35 26.63
C ARG A 272 5.34 12.75 26.73
N GLY A 273 5.37 13.48 25.62
CA GLY A 273 6.00 14.80 25.50
C GLY A 273 7.53 14.75 25.39
N LYS A 274 8.11 13.56 25.22
CA LYS A 274 9.53 13.37 24.89
C LYS A 274 9.68 12.58 23.59
N SER A 275 9.43 11.28 23.64
CA SER A 275 9.41 10.43 22.45
C SER A 275 8.16 10.70 21.63
N PHE A 276 7.01 10.74 22.30
CA PHE A 276 5.70 10.72 21.66
C PHE A 276 4.92 12.01 21.88
N ASP A 277 4.08 12.36 20.91
CA ASP A 277 3.11 13.44 21.04
C ASP A 277 2.20 13.22 22.26
N PRO A 278 2.06 14.21 23.17
CA PRO A 278 1.24 14.09 24.36
C PRO A 278 -0.22 13.69 24.14
N ARG A 279 -0.85 14.26 23.11
CA ARG A 279 -2.25 14.01 22.76
C ARG A 279 -2.38 12.60 22.19
N ILE A 280 -1.56 12.27 21.19
CA ILE A 280 -1.63 10.97 20.50
C ILE A 280 -1.32 9.83 21.47
N ALA A 281 -0.27 9.97 22.30
CA ALA A 281 0.07 8.96 23.31
C ALA A 281 -1.08 8.71 24.30
N SER A 282 -1.75 9.76 24.76
CA SER A 282 -2.88 9.61 25.70
C SER A 282 -4.07 8.88 25.06
N VAL A 283 -4.36 9.15 23.78
CA VAL A 283 -5.43 8.45 23.04
C VAL A 283 -5.04 6.99 22.81
N PHE A 284 -3.81 6.73 22.38
CA PHE A 284 -3.29 5.38 22.12
C PHE A 284 -3.33 4.51 23.38
N THR A 285 -2.83 5.00 24.53
CA THR A 285 -2.84 4.20 25.77
C THR A 285 -4.25 3.94 26.28
N SER A 286 -5.15 4.92 26.16
CA SER A 286 -6.57 4.73 26.48
C SER A 286 -7.23 3.66 25.58
N MET A 287 -6.98 3.73 24.27
CA MET A 287 -7.49 2.77 23.28
C MET A 287 -7.03 1.34 23.61
N MET A 288 -5.73 1.16 23.84
CA MET A 288 -5.14 -0.16 24.12
C MET A 288 -5.60 -0.75 25.46
N ARG A 289 -5.69 0.07 26.52
CA ARG A 289 -6.21 -0.39 27.82
C ARG A 289 -7.67 -0.81 27.74
N LYS A 290 -8.49 -0.09 26.95
CA LYS A 290 -9.88 -0.49 26.69
C LYS A 290 -9.95 -1.84 25.97
N ARG A 291 -9.14 -2.03 24.92
CA ARG A 291 -9.04 -3.31 24.19
C ARG A 291 -8.67 -4.48 25.11
N MET A 292 -7.74 -4.29 26.04
CA MET A 292 -7.37 -5.32 27.02
C MET A 292 -8.53 -5.67 27.95
N ASN A 293 -9.26 -4.67 28.47
CA ASN A 293 -10.39 -4.89 29.37
C ASN A 293 -11.56 -5.60 28.65
N ASP A 294 -11.80 -5.26 27.39
CA ASP A 294 -12.85 -5.89 26.57
C ASP A 294 -12.49 -7.33 26.18
N GLY A 295 -11.19 -7.64 26.04
CA GLY A 295 -10.68 -9.00 25.81
C GLY A 295 -10.79 -9.90 27.04
N VAL A 296 -10.46 -9.39 28.23
CA VAL A 296 -10.59 -10.12 29.51
C VAL A 296 -12.06 -10.38 29.88
N SER A 297 -12.99 -9.58 29.36
CA SER A 297 -14.44 -9.74 29.61
C SER A 297 -15.10 -10.83 28.74
N ARG A 298 -14.36 -11.49 27.85
CA ARG A 298 -14.86 -12.50 26.91
C ARG A 298 -14.34 -13.92 27.19
N GLU A 299 -13.58 -14.12 28.27
CA GLU A 299 -13.20 -15.43 28.83
C GLU A 299 -14.00 -15.75 30.10
#